data_AF-A0A5J5E1Q0-F1
#
_entry.id   AF-A0A5J5E1Q0-F1
#
_cell.length_a   1.000
_cell.length_b   1.000
_cell.length_c   1.000
_cell.angle_alpha   90.00
_cell.angle_beta   90.00
_cell.angle_gamma   90.00
#
_symmetry.space_group_name_H-M   'P 1'
#
loop_
_entity.id
_entity.type
_entity.pdbx_description
1 polymer ?
#
loop_
_entity_poly.entity_id
_entity_poly.type
_entity_poly.pdbx_seq_one_letter_code
_entity_poly.pdbx_strand_id
1 'polypeptide(L)'
;MSVPLILASKSRPRRDVLYSAGICPTIRVSHVDEPAVVLHEATRLGMTVDELPVQSQVLILAQAKAQAVYDTYREIRGTAASATGELHVCRPLKEGFDVIAEREPIQQAIERHGGMAAAARGPVIVGCDSMFCMNNVAYGKPHDAVHARERLIKMSGQTGTLWTGHCVIDAATGQTVRAVSHAEVRFGEFTEEEIRRYIATGEPLEVAGSFTLEGFGGSFIDSIQGDPSGIIGLSLPTLRRLLGQLGYSITDLWNLDRSRQTGEVKDEPKSNDPKAPKDNVHQPGDGWIDCACGKRHWGVNGASGVLLARRDAHTGDVTEVLLQHRAEWSAEGGTWGAPGGATADGESPLEGALRESYEEANIRPEDIEVVGSYLEDHGPWGYTTVFAFEKPGHTVNPRANDDESTEVKWVPLNAIGNYTLISAMQRDWPQFVERLKKISAEMAERDRKAAADAAADAANASAAEGAR
;
A
#
# COMPACT_ATOMS: atom_id res chain seq x y z
N MET A 1 21.21 4.62 8.59
CA MET A 1 20.14 3.71 8.11
C MET A 1 19.88 4.02 6.66
N SER A 2 19.57 3.00 5.86
CA SER A 2 19.15 3.19 4.47
C SER A 2 17.83 3.97 4.41
N VAL A 3 17.62 4.75 3.36
CA VAL A 3 16.35 5.41 3.07
C VAL A 3 15.40 4.40 2.45
N PRO A 4 14.19 4.19 3.00
CA PRO A 4 13.23 3.28 2.38
C PRO A 4 12.75 3.82 1.03
N LEU A 5 12.55 2.91 0.07
CA LEU A 5 11.92 3.21 -1.21
C LEU A 5 10.58 2.49 -1.30
N ILE A 6 9.54 3.25 -1.62
CA ILE A 6 8.20 2.74 -1.89
C ILE A 6 7.98 2.71 -3.39
N LEU A 7 7.75 1.54 -3.96
CA LEU A 7 7.44 1.38 -5.38
C LEU A 7 5.92 1.41 -5.55
N ALA A 8 5.41 2.46 -6.19
CA ALA A 8 4.01 2.66 -6.52
C ALA A 8 3.60 1.81 -7.75
N SER A 9 3.75 0.48 -7.65
CA SER A 9 3.51 -0.43 -8.76
C SER A 9 3.37 -1.88 -8.31
N LYS A 10 2.46 -2.64 -8.95
CA LYS A 10 2.40 -4.11 -8.86
C LYS A 10 3.34 -4.85 -9.83
N SER A 11 4.18 -4.13 -10.58
CA SER A 11 5.02 -4.72 -11.62
C SER A 11 6.20 -5.50 -11.04
N ARG A 12 6.17 -6.83 -11.22
CA ARG A 12 7.29 -7.73 -10.84
C ARG A 12 8.61 -7.33 -11.53
N PRO A 13 8.65 -7.07 -12.86
CA PRO A 13 9.89 -6.64 -13.50
C PRO A 13 10.52 -5.38 -12.88
N ARG A 14 9.72 -4.35 -12.56
CA ARG A 14 10.23 -3.12 -11.92
C ARG A 14 10.84 -3.40 -10.53
N ARG A 15 10.19 -4.26 -9.75
CA ARG A 15 10.69 -4.70 -8.44
C ARG A 15 12.00 -5.45 -8.59
N ASP A 16 12.09 -6.37 -9.54
CA ASP A 16 13.27 -7.23 -9.73
C ASP A 16 14.49 -6.42 -10.23
N VAL A 17 14.27 -5.36 -11.00
CA VAL A 17 15.30 -4.36 -11.35
C VAL A 17 15.86 -3.67 -10.10
N LEU A 18 15.00 -3.27 -9.16
CA LEU A 18 15.43 -2.65 -7.89
C LEU A 18 16.20 -3.65 -7.02
N TYR A 19 15.70 -4.89 -6.89
CA TYR A 19 16.39 -5.95 -6.14
C TYR A 19 17.79 -6.20 -6.67
N SER A 20 17.93 -6.31 -7.99
CA SER A 20 19.23 -6.49 -8.65
C SER A 20 20.18 -5.31 -8.41
N ALA A 21 19.62 -4.10 -8.20
CA ALA A 21 20.35 -2.89 -7.84
C ALA A 21 20.67 -2.77 -6.32
N GLY A 22 20.34 -3.78 -5.52
CA GLY A 22 20.57 -3.79 -4.07
C GLY A 22 19.50 -3.05 -3.25
N ILE A 23 18.34 -2.78 -3.84
CA ILE A 23 17.23 -2.05 -3.22
C ILE A 23 16.06 -3.03 -3.06
N CYS A 24 15.63 -3.23 -1.82
CA CYS A 24 14.44 -3.96 -1.42
C CYS A 24 13.29 -2.94 -1.26
N PRO A 25 12.40 -2.78 -2.25
CA PRO A 25 11.32 -1.81 -2.17
C PRO A 25 10.16 -2.32 -1.32
N THR A 26 9.49 -1.40 -0.62
CA THR A 26 8.14 -1.62 -0.12
C THR A 26 7.16 -1.43 -1.28
N ILE A 27 6.25 -2.38 -1.50
CA ILE A 27 5.35 -2.32 -2.66
C ILE A 27 4.01 -1.71 -2.25
N ARG A 28 3.58 -0.65 -2.95
CA ARG A 28 2.25 -0.06 -2.77
C ARG A 28 1.56 0.01 -4.12
N VAL A 29 0.39 -0.59 -4.24
CA VAL A 29 -0.36 -0.57 -5.49
C VAL A 29 -1.07 0.77 -5.62
N SER A 30 -0.76 1.52 -6.68
CA SER A 30 -1.47 2.75 -6.99
C SER A 30 -2.80 2.42 -7.69
N HIS A 31 -3.93 2.78 -7.08
CA HIS A 31 -5.25 2.68 -7.70
C HIS A 31 -5.55 3.95 -8.50
N VAL A 32 -5.08 3.99 -9.75
CA VAL A 32 -5.25 5.13 -10.66
C VAL A 32 -6.11 4.71 -11.85
N ASP A 33 -7.14 5.50 -12.15
CA ASP A 33 -7.87 5.43 -13.42
C ASP A 33 -7.02 6.07 -14.51
N GLU A 34 -6.13 5.27 -15.11
CA GLU A 34 -5.14 5.74 -16.10
C GLU A 34 -5.80 6.46 -17.30
N PRO A 35 -6.87 5.92 -17.94
CA PRO A 35 -7.57 6.64 -19.00
C PRO A 35 -8.14 7.99 -18.57
N ALA A 36 -8.76 8.07 -17.38
CA ALA A 36 -9.33 9.33 -16.90
C ALA A 36 -8.24 10.38 -16.63
N VAL A 37 -7.10 9.98 -16.07
CA VAL A 37 -5.96 10.89 -15.82
C VAL A 37 -5.42 11.46 -17.13
N VAL A 38 -5.17 10.61 -18.13
CA VAL A 38 -4.63 11.05 -19.43
C VAL A 38 -5.63 11.95 -20.16
N LEU A 39 -6.92 11.59 -20.14
CA LEU A 39 -7.99 12.41 -20.73
C LEU A 39 -8.10 13.79 -20.06
N HIS A 40 -8.06 13.82 -18.73
CA HIS A 40 -8.12 15.07 -17.97
C HIS A 40 -6.98 16.00 -18.37
N GLU A 41 -5.76 15.48 -18.47
CA GLU A 41 -4.59 16.28 -18.78
C GLU A 41 -4.52 16.71 -20.24
N ALA A 42 -4.92 15.85 -21.18
CA ALA A 42 -5.10 16.23 -22.58
C ALA A 42 -6.10 17.38 -22.71
N THR A 43 -7.26 17.27 -22.05
CA THR A 43 -8.28 18.32 -22.03
C THR A 43 -7.75 19.63 -21.45
N ARG A 44 -6.99 19.57 -20.35
CA ARG A 44 -6.37 20.74 -19.72
C ARG A 44 -5.39 21.46 -20.66
N LEU A 45 -4.74 20.73 -21.55
CA LEU A 45 -3.81 21.26 -22.55
C LEU A 45 -4.50 21.66 -23.87
N GLY A 46 -5.81 21.46 -23.99
CA GLY A 46 -6.55 21.72 -25.23
C GLY A 46 -6.23 20.72 -26.35
N MET A 47 -5.85 19.50 -25.99
CA MET A 47 -5.48 18.41 -26.90
C MET A 47 -6.43 17.23 -26.74
N THR A 48 -6.55 16.40 -27.76
CA THR A 48 -7.10 15.04 -27.63
C THR A 48 -6.05 14.09 -27.06
N VAL A 49 -6.48 12.92 -26.57
CA VAL A 49 -5.56 11.88 -26.05
C VAL A 49 -4.58 11.41 -27.14
N ASP A 50 -5.05 11.27 -28.38
CA ASP A 50 -4.24 10.81 -29.52
C ASP A 50 -3.18 11.86 -29.94
N GLU A 51 -3.45 13.14 -29.71
CA GLU A 51 -2.50 14.21 -29.99
C GLU A 51 -1.42 14.34 -28.88
N LEU A 52 -1.70 13.84 -27.68
CA LEU A 52 -0.81 13.98 -26.54
C LEU A 52 0.46 13.11 -26.75
N PRO A 53 1.67 13.69 -26.75
CA PRO A 53 2.89 12.94 -27.00
C PRO A 53 3.07 11.79 -25.99
N VAL A 54 3.55 10.63 -26.46
CA VAL A 54 3.77 9.43 -25.63
C VAL A 54 4.65 9.75 -24.41
N GLN A 55 5.67 10.60 -24.58
CA GLN A 55 6.53 11.05 -23.49
C GLN A 55 5.75 11.77 -22.38
N SER A 56 4.78 12.59 -22.77
CA SER A 56 3.90 13.27 -21.83
C SER A 56 2.98 12.27 -21.14
N GLN A 57 2.38 11.34 -21.89
CA GLN A 57 1.48 10.31 -21.33
C GLN A 57 2.16 9.48 -20.24
N VAL A 58 3.34 8.91 -20.52
CA VAL A 58 4.07 8.10 -19.53
C VAL A 58 4.50 8.92 -18.31
N LEU A 59 4.84 10.20 -18.50
CA LEU A 59 5.22 11.08 -17.39
C LEU A 59 4.03 11.43 -16.49
N ILE A 60 2.87 11.71 -17.11
CA ILE A 60 1.61 12.00 -16.41
C ILE A 60 1.17 10.78 -15.58
N LEU A 61 1.18 9.58 -16.19
CA LEU A 61 0.81 8.35 -15.52
C LEU A 61 1.79 7.98 -14.40
N ALA A 62 3.10 8.10 -14.64
CA ALA A 62 4.11 7.88 -13.60
C ALA A 62 3.91 8.82 -12.40
N GLN A 63 3.58 10.09 -12.66
CA GLN A 63 3.27 11.05 -11.60
C GLN A 63 1.99 10.70 -10.86
N ALA A 64 0.90 10.40 -11.56
CA ALA A 64 -0.37 10.05 -10.93
C ALA A 64 -0.25 8.82 -10.01
N LYS A 65 0.53 7.81 -10.44
CA LYS A 65 0.81 6.60 -9.64
C LYS A 65 1.56 6.91 -8.35
N ALA A 66 2.65 7.68 -8.43
CA ALA A 66 3.39 8.13 -7.25
C ALA A 66 2.55 9.01 -6.33
N GLN A 67 1.78 9.94 -6.91
CA GLN A 67 0.94 10.88 -6.17
C GLN A 67 -0.15 10.17 -5.38
N ALA A 68 -0.83 9.18 -5.97
CA ALA A 68 -1.86 8.40 -5.29
C ALA A 68 -1.32 7.72 -4.02
N VAL A 69 -0.12 7.12 -4.10
CA VAL A 69 0.54 6.53 -2.92
C VAL A 69 0.95 7.61 -1.92
N TYR A 70 1.50 8.73 -2.37
CA TYR A 70 1.90 9.84 -1.49
C TYR A 70 0.70 10.43 -0.73
N ASP A 71 -0.46 10.56 -1.37
CA ASP A 71 -1.68 11.04 -0.73
C ASP A 71 -2.12 10.11 0.42
N THR A 72 -2.05 8.78 0.23
CA THR A 72 -2.30 7.81 1.31
C THR A 72 -1.33 8.00 2.48
N TYR A 73 -0.03 8.21 2.23
CA TYR A 73 0.93 8.46 3.31
C TYR A 73 0.66 9.80 4.03
N ARG A 74 0.17 10.82 3.31
CA ARG A 74 -0.25 12.09 3.91
C ARG A 74 -1.46 11.90 4.81
N GLU A 75 -2.44 11.09 4.39
CA GLU A 75 -3.61 10.73 5.20
C GLU A 75 -3.17 9.99 6.47
N ILE A 76 -2.32 8.96 6.34
CA ILE A 76 -1.75 8.23 7.48
C ILE A 76 -1.04 9.19 8.46
N ARG A 77 -0.20 10.10 7.95
CA ARG A 77 0.47 11.14 8.77
C ARG A 77 -0.55 12.01 9.51
N GLY A 78 -1.59 12.47 8.81
CA GLY A 78 -2.64 13.30 9.38
C GLY A 78 -3.40 12.58 10.50
N THR A 79 -3.82 11.35 10.24
CA THR A 79 -4.54 10.52 11.22
C THR A 79 -3.67 10.21 12.43
N ALA A 80 -2.40 9.84 12.24
CA ALA A 80 -1.46 9.60 13.32
C ALA A 80 -1.20 10.87 14.16
N ALA A 81 -1.05 12.03 13.53
CA ALA A 81 -0.86 13.30 14.24
C ALA A 81 -2.10 13.75 15.04
N SER A 82 -3.29 13.31 14.63
CA SER A 82 -4.55 13.56 15.33
C SER A 82 -4.96 12.47 16.32
N ALA A 83 -4.15 11.40 16.46
CA ALA A 83 -4.48 10.26 17.31
C ALA A 83 -4.53 10.68 18.79
N THR A 84 -5.51 10.15 19.52
CA THR A 84 -5.72 10.46 20.94
C THR A 84 -5.80 9.19 21.78
N GLY A 85 -5.81 9.36 23.10
CA GLY A 85 -5.91 8.24 24.05
C GLY A 85 -4.56 7.63 24.41
N GLU A 86 -4.60 6.38 24.86
CA GLU A 86 -3.45 5.67 25.43
C GLU A 86 -3.08 4.43 24.60
N LEU A 87 -1.80 4.11 24.54
CA LEU A 87 -1.29 2.77 24.27
C LEU A 87 -1.30 1.98 25.59
N HIS A 88 -1.94 0.82 25.57
CA HIS A 88 -1.89 -0.16 26.67
C HIS A 88 -1.02 -1.34 26.24
N VAL A 89 -0.05 -1.72 27.05
CA VAL A 89 0.84 -2.86 26.75
C VAL A 89 0.52 -4.02 27.69
N CYS A 90 0.20 -5.18 27.12
CA CYS A 90 0.04 -6.45 27.82
C CYS A 90 1.25 -7.34 27.52
N ARG A 91 1.79 -8.02 28.53
CA ARG A 91 2.97 -8.91 28.41
C ARG A 91 2.61 -10.32 28.87
N PRO A 92 1.81 -11.07 28.11
CA PRO A 92 1.17 -12.29 28.60
C PRO A 92 2.15 -13.36 29.07
N LEU A 93 3.33 -13.47 28.44
CA LEU A 93 4.33 -14.47 28.80
C LEU A 93 5.10 -14.15 30.09
N LYS A 94 5.00 -12.91 30.59
CA LYS A 94 5.65 -12.48 31.83
C LYS A 94 4.65 -12.22 32.96
N GLU A 95 3.51 -11.64 32.62
CA GLU A 95 2.60 -11.02 33.58
C GLU A 95 1.16 -11.59 33.52
N GLY A 96 0.85 -12.40 32.50
CA GLY A 96 -0.48 -12.96 32.26
C GLY A 96 -1.31 -12.14 31.26
N PHE A 97 -2.33 -12.76 30.66
CA PHE A 97 -3.09 -12.19 29.53
C PHE A 97 -4.00 -11.01 29.91
N ASP A 98 -4.43 -10.90 31.17
CA ASP A 98 -5.37 -9.86 31.62
C ASP A 98 -4.69 -8.71 32.37
N VAL A 99 -3.36 -8.58 32.24
CA VAL A 99 -2.57 -7.59 32.98
C VAL A 99 -2.01 -6.54 32.05
N ILE A 100 -2.46 -5.29 32.23
CA ILE A 100 -1.85 -4.12 31.59
C ILE A 100 -0.56 -3.78 32.34
N ALA A 101 0.56 -4.14 31.72
CA ALA A 101 1.90 -3.95 32.25
C ALA A 101 2.33 -2.47 32.20
N GLU A 102 1.89 -1.75 31.17
CA GLU A 102 2.29 -0.36 30.93
C GLU A 102 1.17 0.43 30.23
N ARG A 103 1.10 1.73 30.53
CA ARG A 103 0.24 2.69 29.86
C ARG A 103 1.04 3.94 29.53
N GLU A 104 0.87 4.43 28.32
CA GLU A 104 1.42 5.71 27.89
C GLU A 104 0.48 6.40 26.91
N PRO A 105 0.55 7.73 26.74
CA PRO A 105 -0.17 8.41 25.68
C PRO A 105 0.22 7.86 24.31
N ILE A 106 -0.75 7.60 23.43
CA ILE A 106 -0.46 7.05 22.08
C ILE A 106 0.51 7.94 21.30
N GLN A 107 0.41 9.26 21.50
CA GLN A 107 1.27 10.25 20.87
C GLN A 107 2.75 10.05 21.23
N GLN A 108 3.06 9.70 22.49
CA GLN A 108 4.43 9.42 22.91
C GLN A 108 4.96 8.13 22.26
N ALA A 109 4.10 7.11 22.10
CA ALA A 109 4.47 5.88 21.41
C ALA A 109 4.77 6.12 19.92
N ILE A 110 3.96 6.96 19.24
CA ILE A 110 4.17 7.36 17.85
C ILE A 110 5.50 8.10 17.70
N GLU A 111 5.76 9.11 18.54
CA GLU A 111 6.99 9.89 18.53
C GLU A 111 8.24 9.05 18.82
N ARG A 112 8.15 8.12 19.78
CA ARG A 112 9.25 7.23 20.14
C ARG A 112 9.63 6.28 19.01
N HIS A 113 8.65 5.80 18.24
CA HIS A 113 8.91 4.96 17.08
C HIS A 113 9.44 5.76 15.87
N GLY A 114 8.89 6.96 15.64
CA GLY A 114 9.26 7.83 14.52
C GLY A 114 8.59 7.47 13.19
N GLY A 115 8.44 6.17 12.90
CA GLY A 115 7.69 5.66 11.73
C GLY A 115 8.23 6.14 10.37
N MET A 116 7.53 5.80 9.29
CA MET A 116 7.86 6.28 7.95
C MET A 116 7.16 7.61 7.63
N ALA A 117 5.93 7.79 8.11
CA ALA A 117 5.11 8.93 7.77
C ALA A 117 5.65 10.21 8.42
N ALA A 118 6.26 10.15 9.61
CA ALA A 118 6.85 11.32 10.29
C ALA A 118 8.38 11.43 10.12
N ALA A 119 8.99 10.61 9.26
CA ALA A 119 10.42 10.64 9.02
C ALA A 119 10.87 12.02 8.49
N ALA A 120 11.99 12.52 9.01
CA ALA A 120 12.59 13.79 8.56
C ALA A 120 13.19 13.70 7.14
N ARG A 121 13.37 12.48 6.63
CA ARG A 121 13.97 12.20 5.33
C ARG A 121 13.37 10.91 4.77
N GLY A 122 12.80 10.98 3.58
CA GLY A 122 12.10 9.87 2.95
C GLY A 122 10.85 9.45 3.72
N PRO A 123 10.28 8.27 3.43
CA PRO A 123 10.64 7.37 2.33
C PRO A 123 10.51 8.05 0.96
N VAL A 124 11.22 7.54 -0.04
CA VAL A 124 11.06 8.02 -1.42
C VAL A 124 10.05 7.16 -2.16
N ILE A 125 9.04 7.78 -2.75
CA ILE A 125 7.98 7.10 -3.50
C ILE A 125 8.30 7.19 -4.98
N VAL A 126 8.31 6.04 -5.67
CA VAL A 126 8.65 5.94 -7.09
C VAL A 126 7.46 5.42 -7.89
N GLY A 127 6.97 6.25 -8.81
CA GLY A 127 5.96 5.89 -9.80
C GLY A 127 6.59 5.76 -11.18
N CYS A 128 6.17 4.76 -11.95
CA CYS A 128 6.67 4.51 -13.29
C CYS A 128 5.55 4.10 -14.25
N ASP A 129 5.69 4.51 -15.50
CA ASP A 129 4.84 4.07 -16.60
C ASP A 129 5.66 3.89 -17.88
N SER A 130 5.26 2.96 -18.76
CA SER A 130 6.02 2.63 -19.96
C SER A 130 5.12 2.40 -21.16
N MET A 131 5.51 2.94 -22.31
CA MET A 131 4.82 2.74 -23.58
C MET A 131 5.83 2.48 -24.71
N PHE A 132 5.54 1.48 -25.53
CA PHE A 132 6.30 1.23 -26.75
C PHE A 132 5.67 1.99 -27.91
N CYS A 133 6.46 2.68 -28.71
CA CYS A 133 5.98 3.32 -29.93
C CYS A 133 6.81 2.92 -31.15
N MET A 134 6.13 2.78 -32.28
CA MET A 134 6.76 2.56 -33.58
C MET A 134 6.00 3.41 -34.61
N ASN A 135 6.73 4.16 -35.44
CA ASN A 135 6.14 5.10 -36.41
C ASN A 135 5.12 6.07 -35.78
N ASN A 136 5.43 6.61 -34.60
CA ASN A 136 4.57 7.49 -33.79
C ASN A 136 3.24 6.87 -33.29
N VAL A 137 3.07 5.55 -33.42
CA VAL A 137 1.91 4.83 -32.88
C VAL A 137 2.31 4.11 -31.60
N ALA A 138 1.56 4.34 -30.52
CA ALA A 138 1.76 3.65 -29.24
C ALA A 138 1.14 2.24 -29.29
N TYR A 139 1.87 1.25 -28.79
CA TYR A 139 1.46 -0.14 -28.68
C TYR A 139 1.31 -0.53 -27.21
N GLY A 140 0.06 -0.60 -26.75
CA GLY A 140 -0.29 -1.16 -25.43
C GLY A 140 -0.16 -2.69 -25.40
N LYS A 141 -0.91 -3.37 -24.54
CA LYS A 141 -1.02 -4.84 -24.55
C LYS A 141 -2.01 -5.30 -25.64
N PRO A 142 -1.74 -6.37 -26.38
CA PRO A 142 -2.67 -6.82 -27.43
C PRO A 142 -3.82 -7.67 -26.91
N HIS A 143 -3.66 -8.35 -25.75
CA HIS A 143 -4.65 -9.22 -25.09
C HIS A 143 -5.15 -10.43 -25.89
N ASP A 144 -4.98 -10.47 -27.21
CA ASP A 144 -5.31 -11.61 -28.05
C ASP A 144 -4.26 -11.90 -29.13
N ALA A 145 -4.30 -13.14 -29.61
CA ALA A 145 -3.35 -13.67 -30.58
C ALA A 145 -3.41 -12.97 -31.94
N VAL A 146 -4.58 -12.45 -32.34
CA VAL A 146 -4.75 -11.80 -33.64
C VAL A 146 -4.01 -10.47 -33.65
N HIS A 147 -4.28 -9.61 -32.66
CA HIS A 147 -3.59 -8.33 -32.50
C HIS A 147 -2.09 -8.52 -32.22
N ALA A 148 -1.71 -9.53 -31.44
CA ALA A 148 -0.30 -9.84 -31.22
C ALA A 148 0.42 -10.20 -32.54
N ARG A 149 -0.20 -11.04 -33.38
CA ARG A 149 0.34 -11.41 -34.69
C ARG A 149 0.51 -10.20 -35.60
N GLU A 150 -0.51 -9.36 -35.72
CA GLU A 150 -0.45 -8.14 -36.54
C GLU A 150 0.68 -7.20 -36.11
N ARG A 151 0.91 -7.07 -34.79
CA ARG A 151 1.99 -6.25 -34.24
C ARG A 151 3.35 -6.84 -34.53
N LEU A 152 3.55 -8.13 -34.28
CA LEU A 152 4.83 -8.80 -34.53
C LEU A 152 5.24 -8.72 -36.01
N ILE A 153 4.28 -8.85 -36.93
CA ILE A 153 4.54 -8.65 -38.37
C ILE A 153 5.01 -7.22 -38.65
N LYS A 154 4.36 -6.21 -38.07
CA LYS A 154 4.74 -4.80 -38.25
C LYS A 154 6.10 -4.48 -37.60
N MET A 155 6.45 -5.15 -36.51
CA MET A 155 7.71 -4.95 -35.81
C MET A 155 8.90 -5.62 -36.50
N SER A 156 8.65 -6.63 -37.34
CA SER A 156 9.68 -7.42 -38.02
C SER A 156 10.66 -6.56 -38.82
N GLY A 157 11.95 -6.67 -38.46
CA GLY A 157 13.04 -5.91 -39.05
C GLY A 157 13.02 -4.40 -38.77
N GLN A 158 12.08 -3.90 -37.95
CA GLN A 158 11.88 -2.47 -37.68
C GLN A 158 12.56 -2.02 -36.38
N THR A 159 12.68 -0.70 -36.23
CA THR A 159 13.06 -0.06 -34.97
C THR A 159 11.85 0.62 -34.35
N GLY A 160 11.65 0.43 -33.05
CA GLY A 160 10.72 1.24 -32.25
C GLY A 160 11.42 1.87 -31.05
N THR A 161 10.74 2.78 -30.39
CA THR A 161 11.24 3.45 -29.18
C THR A 161 10.35 3.08 -28.00
N LEU A 162 10.96 2.61 -26.91
CA LEU A 162 10.26 2.52 -25.64
C LEU A 162 10.51 3.80 -24.84
N TRP A 163 9.43 4.38 -24.33
CA TRP A 163 9.47 5.51 -23.40
C TRP A 163 9.03 5.04 -22.02
N THR A 164 9.76 5.47 -20.99
CA THR A 164 9.41 5.20 -19.60
C THR A 164 9.45 6.48 -18.79
N GLY A 165 8.32 6.85 -18.21
CA GLY A 165 8.20 7.95 -17.28
C GLY A 165 8.59 7.53 -15.87
N HIS A 166 9.27 8.43 -15.15
CA HIS A 166 9.66 8.29 -13.75
C HIS A 166 9.17 9.50 -12.98
N CYS A 167 8.53 9.26 -11.85
CA CYS A 167 8.23 10.26 -10.84
C CYS A 167 8.81 9.80 -9.51
N VAL A 168 9.52 10.68 -8.81
CA VAL A 168 10.04 10.44 -7.47
C VAL A 168 9.54 11.55 -6.55
N ILE A 169 8.90 11.15 -5.45
CA ILE A 169 8.40 12.05 -4.41
C ILE A 169 9.16 11.75 -3.12
N ASP A 170 9.72 12.77 -2.48
CA ASP A 170 10.17 12.66 -1.09
C ASP A 170 8.97 12.83 -0.16
N ALA A 171 8.54 11.75 0.50
CA ALA A 171 7.36 11.78 1.35
C ALA A 171 7.51 12.73 2.55
N ALA A 172 8.72 12.99 3.02
CA ALA A 172 8.95 13.91 4.14
C ALA A 172 8.61 15.36 3.74
N THR A 173 9.08 15.78 2.57
CA THR A 173 9.02 17.18 2.13
C THR A 173 7.93 17.47 1.10
N GLY A 174 7.38 16.45 0.46
CA GLY A 174 6.46 16.56 -0.67
C GLY A 174 7.13 17.05 -1.97
N GLN A 175 8.46 17.17 -2.01
CA GLN A 175 9.16 17.54 -3.23
C GLN A 175 9.05 16.45 -4.28
N THR A 176 8.70 16.85 -5.50
CA THR A 176 8.43 15.95 -6.62
C THR A 176 9.35 16.27 -7.79
N VAL A 177 10.07 15.26 -8.28
CA VAL A 177 10.90 15.35 -9.48
C VAL A 177 10.51 14.26 -10.46
N ARG A 178 10.59 14.57 -11.76
CA ARG A 178 10.11 13.67 -12.82
C ARG A 178 10.99 13.75 -14.06
N ALA A 179 11.11 12.64 -14.77
CA ALA A 179 11.83 12.56 -16.03
C ALA A 179 11.33 11.41 -16.89
N VAL A 180 11.71 11.41 -18.16
CA VAL A 180 11.46 10.30 -19.08
C VAL A 180 12.80 9.72 -19.52
N SER A 181 12.92 8.40 -19.48
CA SER A 181 13.99 7.65 -20.17
C SER A 181 13.46 7.06 -21.47
N HIS A 182 14.37 6.75 -22.39
CA HIS A 182 14.00 6.04 -23.62
C HIS A 182 15.08 5.08 -24.07
N ALA A 183 14.66 4.12 -24.89
CA ALA A 183 15.55 3.24 -25.62
C ALA A 183 14.95 2.90 -26.99
N GLU A 184 15.78 2.96 -28.03
CA GLU A 184 15.46 2.42 -29.34
C GLU A 184 15.78 0.92 -29.35
N VAL A 185 14.82 0.13 -29.83
CA VAL A 185 14.89 -1.32 -29.92
C VAL A 185 14.77 -1.71 -31.38
N ARG A 186 15.83 -2.31 -31.93
CA ARG A 186 15.83 -2.88 -33.27
C ARG A 186 15.47 -4.36 -33.19
N PHE A 187 14.41 -4.75 -33.88
CA PHE A 187 14.02 -6.14 -34.00
C PHE A 187 14.64 -6.78 -35.24
N GLY A 188 14.96 -8.06 -35.10
CA GLY A 188 15.28 -8.93 -36.23
C GLY A 188 14.05 -9.24 -37.08
N GLU A 189 14.26 -9.99 -38.16
CA GLU A 189 13.16 -10.50 -38.98
C GLU A 189 12.51 -11.71 -38.30
N PHE A 190 11.19 -11.66 -38.10
CA PHE A 190 10.42 -12.79 -37.60
C PHE A 190 9.88 -13.61 -38.77
N THR A 191 10.07 -14.92 -38.71
CA THR A 191 9.34 -15.88 -39.55
C THR A 191 7.93 -16.11 -39.01
N GLU A 192 7.02 -16.53 -39.88
CA GLU A 192 5.64 -16.90 -39.50
C GLU A 192 5.60 -17.99 -38.41
N GLU A 193 6.52 -18.95 -38.46
CA GLU A 193 6.61 -20.03 -37.48
C GLU A 193 7.11 -19.52 -36.12
N GLU A 194 8.05 -18.58 -36.10
CA GLU A 194 8.50 -17.92 -34.86
C GLU A 194 7.38 -17.10 -34.23
N ILE A 195 6.66 -16.30 -35.02
CA ILE A 195 5.51 -15.53 -34.53
C ILE A 195 4.47 -16.45 -33.90
N ARG A 196 4.12 -17.55 -34.58
CA ARG A 196 3.16 -18.53 -34.08
C ARG A 196 3.61 -19.17 -32.77
N ARG A 197 4.89 -19.57 -32.67
CA ARG A 197 5.45 -20.18 -31.45
C ARG A 197 5.55 -19.19 -30.31
N TYR A 198 5.96 -17.95 -30.60
CA TYR A 198 6.08 -16.91 -29.60
C TYR A 198 4.73 -16.54 -29.01
N ILE A 199 3.69 -16.37 -29.83
CA ILE A 199 2.31 -16.18 -29.36
C ILE A 199 1.83 -17.36 -28.49
N ALA A 200 2.20 -18.59 -28.84
CA ALA A 200 1.83 -19.78 -28.07
C ALA A 200 2.46 -19.81 -26.65
N THR A 201 3.50 -19.01 -26.37
CA THR A 201 4.04 -18.85 -25.00
C THR A 201 3.12 -18.03 -24.10
N GLY A 202 2.21 -17.23 -24.68
CA GLY A 202 1.37 -16.28 -23.96
C GLY A 202 2.06 -14.96 -23.60
N GLU A 203 3.39 -14.88 -23.59
CA GLU A 203 4.13 -13.66 -23.26
C GLU A 203 3.70 -12.44 -24.10
N PRO A 204 3.57 -12.51 -25.44
CA PRO A 204 3.23 -11.36 -26.27
C PRO A 204 1.87 -10.75 -25.97
N LEU A 205 0.97 -11.51 -25.33
CA LEU A 205 -0.42 -11.13 -25.08
C LEU A 205 -0.55 -10.12 -23.93
N GLU A 206 0.36 -10.20 -22.96
CA GLU A 206 0.24 -9.54 -21.67
C GLU A 206 1.22 -8.38 -21.45
N VAL A 207 2.04 -8.07 -22.46
CA VAL A 207 3.11 -7.07 -22.35
C VAL A 207 2.98 -5.96 -23.40
N ALA A 208 3.37 -4.74 -23.01
CA ALA A 208 3.34 -3.59 -23.91
C ALA A 208 4.34 -3.81 -25.06
N GLY A 209 3.93 -3.49 -26.29
CA GLY A 209 4.75 -3.75 -27.47
C GLY A 209 4.94 -5.23 -27.82
N SER A 210 4.31 -6.19 -27.14
CA SER A 210 4.41 -7.63 -27.44
C SER A 210 5.82 -8.24 -27.30
N PHE A 211 6.70 -7.61 -26.52
CA PHE A 211 8.02 -8.16 -26.18
C PHE A 211 8.42 -7.87 -24.74
N THR A 212 9.30 -8.71 -24.21
CA THR A 212 10.09 -8.43 -23.00
C THR A 212 11.57 -8.53 -23.34
N LEU A 213 12.41 -7.81 -22.60
CA LEU A 213 13.87 -7.87 -22.80
C LEU A 213 14.46 -9.15 -22.17
N GLU A 214 13.91 -9.54 -21.04
CA GLU A 214 14.39 -10.63 -20.18
C GLU A 214 13.69 -11.98 -20.41
N GLY A 215 12.61 -12.01 -21.20
CA GLY A 215 11.83 -13.21 -21.51
C GLY A 215 12.06 -13.74 -22.93
N PHE A 216 11.04 -14.40 -23.49
CA PHE A 216 11.10 -15.02 -24.82
C PHE A 216 11.34 -14.00 -25.93
N GLY A 217 10.76 -12.79 -25.79
CA GLY A 217 10.92 -11.69 -26.74
C GLY A 217 12.36 -11.23 -26.96
N GLY A 218 13.23 -11.41 -25.96
CA GLY A 218 14.63 -10.97 -26.01
C GLY A 218 15.45 -11.61 -27.13
N SER A 219 15.04 -12.81 -27.60
CA SER A 219 15.72 -13.52 -28.70
C SER A 219 15.52 -12.85 -30.07
N PHE A 220 14.55 -11.95 -30.19
CA PHE A 220 14.22 -11.25 -31.44
C PHE A 220 14.74 -9.81 -31.48
N ILE A 221 15.53 -9.40 -30.50
CA ILE A 221 16.11 -8.05 -30.40
C ILE A 221 17.55 -8.09 -30.93
N ASP A 222 17.80 -7.43 -32.05
CA ASP A 222 19.14 -7.35 -32.67
C ASP A 222 20.04 -6.34 -31.95
N SER A 223 19.48 -5.19 -31.55
CA SER A 223 20.23 -4.15 -30.85
C SER A 223 19.35 -3.19 -30.06
N ILE A 224 19.96 -2.57 -29.05
CA ILE A 224 19.34 -1.57 -28.18
C ILE A 224 20.25 -0.36 -28.12
N GLN A 225 19.69 0.82 -28.31
CA GLN A 225 20.38 2.11 -28.13
C GLN A 225 19.60 2.97 -27.13
N GLY A 226 20.24 3.38 -26.04
CA GLY A 226 19.59 4.17 -24.97
C GLY A 226 19.67 3.45 -23.62
N ASP A 227 18.54 3.38 -22.89
CA ASP A 227 18.47 2.82 -21.53
C ASP A 227 17.80 1.43 -21.47
N PRO A 228 18.58 0.34 -21.33
CA PRO A 228 18.02 -1.01 -21.26
C PRO A 228 17.15 -1.27 -20.02
N SER A 229 17.47 -0.67 -18.87
CA SER A 229 16.66 -0.84 -17.65
C SER A 229 15.29 -0.15 -17.76
N GLY A 230 15.26 0.96 -18.51
CA GLY A 230 14.01 1.57 -18.95
C GLY A 230 13.13 0.60 -19.73
N ILE A 231 13.71 -0.30 -20.54
CA ILE A 231 12.95 -1.29 -21.31
C ILE A 231 12.13 -2.21 -20.42
N ILE A 232 12.73 -2.66 -19.33
CA ILE A 232 12.11 -3.52 -18.31
C ILE A 232 10.99 -2.77 -17.56
N GLY A 233 11.07 -1.44 -17.52
CA GLY A 233 10.03 -0.55 -17.01
C GLY A 233 10.47 0.39 -15.89
N LEU A 234 11.75 0.41 -15.53
CA LEU A 234 12.35 1.35 -14.57
C LEU A 234 13.82 1.61 -14.92
N SER A 235 14.15 2.84 -15.33
CA SER A 235 15.51 3.28 -15.61
C SER A 235 16.28 3.57 -14.32
N LEU A 236 17.26 2.73 -13.98
CA LEU A 236 18.15 2.96 -12.83
C LEU A 236 19.00 4.24 -12.99
N PRO A 237 19.57 4.57 -14.17
CA PRO A 237 20.28 5.83 -14.38
C PRO A 237 19.38 7.06 -14.18
N THR A 238 18.13 7.02 -14.67
CA THR A 238 17.17 8.12 -14.48
C THR A 238 16.76 8.24 -13.02
N LEU A 239 16.46 7.12 -12.35
CA LEU A 239 16.17 7.10 -10.92
C LEU A 239 17.31 7.71 -10.11
N ARG A 240 18.57 7.31 -10.36
CA ARG A 240 19.75 7.88 -9.70
C ARG A 240 19.83 9.40 -9.87
N ARG A 241 19.58 9.92 -11.07
CA ARG A 241 19.61 11.37 -11.34
C ARG A 241 18.47 12.11 -10.62
N LEU A 242 17.27 11.54 -10.59
CA LEU A 242 16.12 12.12 -9.88
C LEU A 242 16.36 12.15 -8.38
N LEU A 243 16.85 11.05 -7.79
CA LEU A 243 17.25 11.01 -6.38
C LEU A 243 18.27 12.11 -6.05
N GLY A 244 19.27 12.32 -6.91
CA GLY A 244 20.26 13.39 -6.72
C GLY A 244 19.66 14.80 -6.68
N GLN A 245 18.57 15.05 -7.42
CA GLN A 245 17.87 16.35 -7.37
C GLN A 245 17.15 16.58 -6.04
N LEU A 246 16.74 15.49 -5.38
CA LEU A 246 16.13 15.52 -4.04
C LEU A 246 17.17 15.45 -2.91
N GLY A 247 18.47 15.44 -3.22
CA GLY A 247 19.53 15.32 -2.21
C GLY A 247 19.76 13.89 -1.70
N TYR A 248 19.38 12.88 -2.47
CA TYR A 248 19.63 11.47 -2.17
C TYR A 248 20.70 10.90 -3.10
N SER A 249 21.58 10.06 -2.55
CA SER A 249 22.39 9.13 -3.36
C SER A 249 21.61 7.84 -3.55
N ILE A 250 21.75 7.18 -4.71
CA ILE A 250 21.16 5.85 -4.93
C ILE A 250 21.70 4.81 -3.93
N THR A 251 22.93 5.02 -3.43
CA THR A 251 23.53 4.16 -2.39
C THR A 251 22.86 4.30 -1.03
N ASP A 252 22.15 5.41 -0.80
CA ASP A 252 21.40 5.59 0.45
C ASP A 252 20.25 4.58 0.55
N LEU A 253 19.81 4.01 -0.58
CA LEU A 253 18.68 3.08 -0.66
C LEU A 253 19.12 1.61 -0.58
N TRP A 254 20.41 1.32 -0.47
CA TRP A 254 20.91 -0.06 -0.41
C TRP A 254 20.60 -0.70 0.94
N ASN A 255 19.44 -1.35 1.01
CA ASN A 255 18.89 -2.01 2.19
C ASN A 255 18.81 -3.54 2.04
N LEU A 256 19.21 -4.09 0.89
CA LEU A 256 19.18 -5.54 0.66
C LEU A 256 20.42 -6.22 1.26
N ASP A 257 20.20 -7.08 2.25
CA ASP A 257 21.25 -7.98 2.75
C ASP A 257 21.44 -9.17 1.79
N ARG A 258 22.56 -9.16 1.07
CA ARG A 258 22.88 -10.21 0.09
C ARG A 258 23.10 -11.59 0.71
N SER A 259 23.36 -11.68 2.01
CA SER A 259 23.47 -12.97 2.70
C SER A 259 22.13 -13.71 2.81
N ARG A 260 21.01 -12.96 2.79
CA ARG A 260 19.64 -13.50 2.76
C ARG A 260 19.21 -13.97 1.36
N GLN A 261 19.87 -13.51 0.30
CA GLN A 261 19.56 -13.88 -1.10
C GLN A 261 20.02 -15.29 -1.46
N THR A 262 21.02 -15.84 -0.76
CA THR A 262 21.55 -17.20 -0.96
C THR A 262 20.84 -18.27 -0.14
N GLY A 263 19.92 -17.88 0.74
CA GLY A 263 19.03 -18.81 1.42
C GLY A 263 17.76 -18.95 0.62
N GLU A 264 17.47 -20.16 0.11
CA GLU A 264 16.10 -20.53 -0.25
C GLU A 264 15.17 -20.07 0.87
N VAL A 265 14.13 -19.30 0.55
CA VAL A 265 13.03 -19.02 1.47
C VAL A 265 12.41 -20.37 1.82
N LYS A 266 12.87 -20.97 2.93
CA LYS A 266 12.32 -22.21 3.49
C LYS A 266 11.00 -21.90 4.20
N ASP A 267 10.02 -21.41 3.46
CA ASP A 267 8.65 -21.30 3.93
C ASP A 267 7.72 -21.88 2.85
N GLU A 268 7.95 -23.14 2.49
CA GLU A 268 6.85 -23.95 1.97
C GLU A 268 5.89 -24.25 3.12
N PRO A 269 4.59 -23.94 2.98
CA PRO A 269 3.60 -24.46 3.92
C PRO A 269 3.68 -25.98 3.95
N LYS A 270 3.54 -26.58 5.13
CA LYS A 270 3.42 -28.04 5.24
C LYS A 270 2.27 -28.48 4.32
N SER A 271 2.44 -29.61 3.65
CA SER A 271 1.73 -30.08 2.44
C SER A 271 0.19 -30.20 2.48
N ASN A 272 -0.49 -29.67 3.49
CA ASN A 272 -1.95 -29.70 3.66
C ASN A 272 -2.62 -28.32 3.84
N ASP A 273 -1.90 -27.21 3.83
CA ASP A 273 -2.55 -25.88 3.86
C ASP A 273 -3.04 -25.45 2.47
N PRO A 274 -4.21 -24.79 2.37
CA PRO A 274 -4.66 -24.19 1.12
C PRO A 274 -3.61 -23.18 0.63
N LYS A 275 -3.22 -23.30 -0.64
CA LYS A 275 -2.13 -22.50 -1.22
C LYS A 275 -2.60 -21.05 -1.41
N ALA A 276 -1.82 -20.11 -0.86
CA ALA A 276 -1.96 -18.69 -1.17
C ALA A 276 -1.88 -18.45 -2.70
N PRO A 277 -2.57 -17.43 -3.24
CA PRO A 277 -2.47 -17.07 -4.65
C PRO A 277 -1.01 -16.84 -5.10
N LYS A 278 -0.66 -17.35 -6.28
CA LYS A 278 0.71 -17.20 -6.85
C LYS A 278 1.11 -15.74 -7.10
N ASP A 279 0.13 -14.84 -7.13
CA ASP A 279 0.30 -13.44 -7.45
C ASP A 279 0.58 -12.54 -6.24
N ASN A 280 0.47 -13.07 -5.01
CA ASN A 280 0.75 -12.31 -3.79
C ASN A 280 2.15 -11.69 -3.81
N VAL A 281 2.21 -10.39 -3.55
CA VAL A 281 3.45 -9.63 -3.55
C VAL A 281 4.04 -9.68 -2.16
N HIS A 282 5.08 -10.50 -1.97
CA HIS A 282 5.82 -10.54 -0.72
C HIS A 282 6.58 -9.23 -0.48
N GLN A 283 6.42 -8.64 0.70
CA GLN A 283 6.97 -7.35 1.08
C GLN A 283 7.94 -7.45 2.27
N PRO A 284 8.83 -6.45 2.46
CA PRO A 284 9.65 -6.38 3.66
C PRO A 284 8.76 -6.31 4.92
N GLY A 285 9.00 -7.19 5.88
CA GLY A 285 8.15 -7.34 7.08
C GLY A 285 7.26 -8.57 7.04
N ASP A 286 6.97 -9.12 5.86
CA ASP A 286 6.25 -10.38 5.74
C ASP A 286 7.14 -11.57 6.11
N GLY A 287 6.52 -12.61 6.66
CA GLY A 287 7.20 -13.86 6.99
C GLY A 287 6.79 -14.39 8.36
N TRP A 288 7.18 -15.62 8.63
CA TRP A 288 6.87 -16.28 9.89
C TRP A 288 8.01 -16.14 10.89
N ILE A 289 7.68 -15.81 12.13
CA ILE A 289 8.63 -15.83 13.26
C ILE A 289 8.19 -16.84 14.31
N ASP A 290 9.15 -17.59 14.85
CA ASP A 290 8.94 -18.45 16.01
C ASP A 290 8.84 -17.60 17.28
N CYS A 291 7.71 -17.73 17.97
CA CYS A 291 7.42 -16.92 19.14
C CYS A 291 7.77 -17.65 20.43
N ALA A 292 8.13 -16.87 21.46
CA ALA A 292 8.35 -17.38 22.81
C ALA A 292 7.12 -18.06 23.44
N CYS A 293 5.92 -17.83 22.89
CA CYS A 293 4.69 -18.52 23.30
C CYS A 293 4.58 -19.96 22.77
N GLY A 294 5.53 -20.42 21.95
CA GLY A 294 5.54 -21.75 21.34
C GLY A 294 4.71 -21.88 20.05
N LYS A 295 4.19 -20.77 19.51
CA LYS A 295 3.49 -20.71 18.21
C LYS A 295 4.32 -19.92 17.19
N ARG A 296 3.96 -20.02 15.90
CA ARG A 296 4.46 -19.12 14.85
C ARG A 296 3.50 -17.94 14.69
N HIS A 297 4.05 -16.75 14.44
CA HIS A 297 3.27 -15.57 14.09
C HIS A 297 3.70 -15.02 12.72
N TRP A 298 2.75 -14.44 12.00
CA TRP A 298 3.00 -13.75 10.74
C TRP A 298 3.42 -12.30 11.02
N GLY A 299 4.35 -11.78 10.22
CA GLY A 299 4.91 -10.43 10.36
C GLY A 299 6.18 -10.44 11.22
N VAL A 300 7.35 -10.34 10.60
CA VAL A 300 8.64 -10.42 11.30
C VAL A 300 8.93 -9.19 12.17
N ASN A 301 8.27 -8.07 11.89
CA ASN A 301 8.33 -6.84 12.70
C ASN A 301 7.13 -6.70 13.65
N GLY A 302 6.29 -7.73 13.76
CA GLY A 302 4.97 -7.63 14.39
C GLY A 302 3.85 -7.51 13.36
N ALA A 303 2.62 -7.46 13.87
CA ALA A 303 1.42 -7.25 13.08
C ALA A 303 0.49 -6.25 13.77
N SER A 304 -0.41 -5.66 13.00
CA SER A 304 -1.24 -4.56 13.48
C SER A 304 -2.53 -4.45 12.70
N GLY A 305 -3.62 -4.07 13.37
CA GLY A 305 -4.94 -3.94 12.75
C GLY A 305 -5.81 -2.87 13.40
N VAL A 306 -6.86 -2.46 12.69
CA VAL A 306 -7.80 -1.44 13.15
C VAL A 306 -9.10 -2.09 13.61
N LEU A 307 -9.38 -2.02 14.90
CA LEU A 307 -10.71 -2.30 15.45
C LEU A 307 -11.57 -1.03 15.32
N LEU A 308 -12.23 -0.92 14.17
CA LEU A 308 -13.13 0.19 13.87
C LEU A 308 -14.53 -0.06 14.46
N ALA A 309 -15.06 0.93 15.16
CA ALA A 309 -16.40 0.89 15.73
C ALA A 309 -17.29 2.04 15.27
N ARG A 310 -18.59 1.81 15.28
CA ARG A 310 -19.62 2.84 15.17
C ARG A 310 -20.16 3.20 16.53
N ARG A 311 -20.48 4.49 16.69
CA ARG A 311 -21.20 4.99 17.85
C ARG A 311 -22.41 5.79 17.42
N ASP A 312 -23.48 5.70 18.21
CA ASP A 312 -24.60 6.60 18.07
C ASP A 312 -24.17 8.02 18.44
N ALA A 313 -24.41 8.97 17.54
CA ALA A 313 -23.96 10.35 17.72
C ALA A 313 -24.67 11.09 18.87
N HIS A 314 -25.84 10.61 19.30
CA HIS A 314 -26.63 11.22 20.35
C HIS A 314 -26.39 10.58 21.73
N THR A 315 -26.46 9.26 21.80
CA THR A 315 -26.29 8.52 23.06
C THR A 315 -24.83 8.25 23.39
N GLY A 316 -23.97 8.17 22.38
CA GLY A 316 -22.59 7.71 22.52
C GLY A 316 -22.48 6.19 22.66
N ASP A 317 -23.56 5.44 22.46
CA ASP A 317 -23.52 3.98 22.54
C ASP A 317 -22.75 3.40 21.36
N VAL A 318 -21.87 2.44 21.63
CA VAL A 318 -21.16 1.68 20.59
C VAL A 318 -22.13 0.66 20.00
N THR A 319 -22.43 0.76 18.70
CA THR A 319 -23.49 -0.01 18.04
C THR A 319 -22.96 -1.21 17.27
N GLU A 320 -21.92 -0.99 16.47
CA GLU A 320 -21.35 -1.98 15.56
C GLU A 320 -19.82 -1.92 15.60
N VAL A 321 -19.18 -3.04 15.27
CA VAL A 321 -17.75 -3.09 14.95
C VAL A 321 -17.55 -3.67 13.56
N LEU A 322 -16.50 -3.24 12.88
CA LEU A 322 -16.13 -3.78 11.59
C LEU A 322 -15.27 -5.03 11.79
N LEU A 323 -15.70 -6.14 11.19
CA LEU A 323 -14.93 -7.39 11.19
C LEU A 323 -14.65 -7.87 9.75
N GLN A 324 -13.51 -8.52 9.59
CA GLN A 324 -13.08 -9.21 8.39
C GLN A 324 -13.08 -10.72 8.63
N HIS A 325 -13.61 -11.47 7.67
CA HIS A 325 -13.54 -12.92 7.63
C HIS A 325 -12.33 -13.37 6.82
N ARG A 326 -11.37 -13.95 7.54
CA ARG A 326 -10.04 -14.28 7.02
C ARG A 326 -10.12 -15.47 6.06
N ALA A 327 -9.40 -15.40 4.93
CA ALA A 327 -9.31 -16.51 4.00
C ALA A 327 -8.71 -17.76 4.68
N GLU A 328 -9.13 -18.94 4.22
CA GLU A 328 -8.72 -20.24 4.77
C GLU A 328 -7.20 -20.46 4.82
N TRP A 329 -6.46 -19.82 3.90
CA TRP A 329 -5.00 -19.95 3.78
C TRP A 329 -4.22 -18.99 4.68
N SER A 330 -4.89 -18.08 5.38
CA SER A 330 -4.27 -17.12 6.29
C SER A 330 -4.03 -17.72 7.69
N ALA A 331 -3.25 -17.01 8.53
CA ALA A 331 -3.08 -17.39 9.93
C ALA A 331 -4.45 -17.45 10.66
N GLU A 332 -4.77 -18.60 11.25
CA GLU A 332 -6.10 -18.89 11.83
C GLU A 332 -7.26 -18.62 10.83
N GLY A 333 -7.12 -19.06 9.58
CA GLY A 333 -8.13 -18.90 8.52
C GLY A 333 -9.54 -19.40 8.88
N GLY A 334 -10.58 -18.79 8.29
CA GLY A 334 -11.98 -19.07 8.60
C GLY A 334 -12.49 -18.45 9.91
N THR A 335 -11.66 -17.61 10.55
CA THR A 335 -12.04 -16.83 11.74
C THR A 335 -12.30 -15.37 11.39
N TRP A 336 -12.96 -14.67 12.32
CA TRP A 336 -13.26 -13.25 12.22
C TRP A 336 -12.29 -12.42 13.08
N GLY A 337 -11.82 -11.31 12.54
CA GLY A 337 -10.88 -10.43 13.23
C GLY A 337 -11.04 -8.97 12.81
N ALA A 338 -10.28 -8.09 13.46
CA ALA A 338 -10.06 -6.75 12.94
C ALA A 338 -9.21 -6.82 11.65
N PRO A 339 -9.53 -6.04 10.60
CA PRO A 339 -8.68 -5.91 9.41
C PRO A 339 -7.27 -5.46 9.81
N GLY A 340 -6.25 -6.11 9.26
CA GLY A 340 -4.88 -5.91 9.68
C GLY A 340 -3.92 -7.02 9.26
N GLY A 341 -2.65 -6.64 9.13
CA GLY A 341 -1.59 -7.48 8.57
C GLY A 341 -0.22 -7.19 9.18
N ALA A 342 0.83 -7.62 8.48
CA ALA A 342 2.21 -7.50 8.92
C ALA A 342 2.69 -6.04 8.90
N THR A 343 3.46 -5.62 9.91
CA THR A 343 4.08 -4.30 9.91
C THR A 343 5.32 -4.30 9.01
N ALA A 344 5.38 -3.37 8.04
CA ALA A 344 6.49 -3.29 7.10
C ALA A 344 7.77 -2.74 7.73
N ASP A 345 8.93 -2.93 7.08
CA ASP A 345 10.20 -2.38 7.55
C ASP A 345 10.14 -0.86 7.70
N GLY A 346 10.46 -0.37 8.91
CA GLY A 346 10.47 1.06 9.25
C GLY A 346 9.08 1.65 9.55
N GLU A 347 8.01 0.91 9.30
CA GLU A 347 6.63 1.27 9.60
C GLU A 347 6.37 1.17 11.11
N SER A 348 5.67 2.14 11.70
CA SER A 348 5.16 2.00 13.06
C SER A 348 3.93 1.09 13.10
N PRO A 349 3.60 0.45 14.24
CA PRO A 349 2.39 -0.37 14.34
C PRO A 349 1.09 0.39 14.02
N LEU A 350 1.04 1.70 14.28
CA LEU A 350 -0.12 2.52 13.89
C LEU A 350 -0.20 2.71 12.38
N GLU A 351 0.94 3.02 11.74
CA GLU A 351 1.00 3.15 10.28
C GLU A 351 0.63 1.84 9.58
N GLY A 352 1.14 0.71 10.10
CA GLY A 352 0.80 -0.63 9.62
C GLY A 352 -0.69 -0.92 9.75
N ALA A 353 -1.30 -0.67 10.91
CA ALA A 353 -2.74 -0.85 11.09
C ALA A 353 -3.55 -0.01 10.09
N LEU A 354 -3.23 1.27 9.95
CA LEU A 354 -3.94 2.19 9.06
C LEU A 354 -3.79 1.76 7.59
N ARG A 355 -2.59 1.39 7.17
CA ARG A 355 -2.33 0.89 5.82
C ARG A 355 -3.08 -0.41 5.55
N GLU A 356 -2.89 -1.43 6.39
CA GLU A 356 -3.48 -2.76 6.18
C GLU A 356 -5.01 -2.65 6.15
N SER A 357 -5.60 -1.90 7.07
CA SER A 357 -7.05 -1.70 7.09
C SER A 357 -7.58 -0.98 5.84
N TYR A 358 -6.77 -0.13 5.20
CA TYR A 358 -7.12 0.47 3.91
C TYR A 358 -6.99 -0.53 2.76
N GLU A 359 -5.88 -1.25 2.70
CA GLU A 359 -5.57 -2.22 1.65
C GLU A 359 -6.56 -3.39 1.65
N GLU A 360 -6.90 -3.95 2.81
CA GLU A 360 -7.74 -5.15 2.95
C GLU A 360 -9.24 -4.83 3.02
N ALA A 361 -9.61 -3.73 3.69
CA ALA A 361 -10.99 -3.44 4.09
C ALA A 361 -11.54 -2.10 3.61
N ASN A 362 -10.77 -1.33 2.81
CA ASN A 362 -11.16 0.00 2.34
C ASN A 362 -11.44 1.01 3.46
N ILE A 363 -10.78 0.87 4.61
CA ILE A 363 -10.85 1.85 5.70
C ILE A 363 -9.83 2.95 5.45
N ARG A 364 -10.25 4.09 4.92
CA ARG A 364 -9.32 5.19 4.67
C ARG A 364 -8.92 5.87 5.99
N PRO A 365 -7.64 6.23 6.18
CA PRO A 365 -7.21 6.93 7.39
C PRO A 365 -7.98 8.24 7.63
N GLU A 366 -8.36 8.95 6.56
CA GLU A 366 -9.09 10.23 6.65
C GLU A 366 -10.52 10.11 7.19
N ASP A 367 -11.12 8.91 7.09
CA ASP A 367 -12.51 8.63 7.47
C ASP A 367 -12.68 8.24 8.95
N ILE A 368 -11.57 8.07 9.69
CA ILE A 368 -11.58 7.54 11.05
C ILE A 368 -10.84 8.45 12.04
N GLU A 369 -11.25 8.40 13.30
CA GLU A 369 -10.55 9.02 14.44
C GLU A 369 -9.91 7.90 15.28
N VAL A 370 -8.58 7.92 15.40
CA VAL A 370 -7.83 6.97 16.25
C VAL A 370 -7.87 7.45 17.71
N VAL A 371 -8.31 6.56 18.60
CA VAL A 371 -8.65 6.88 20.00
C VAL A 371 -7.93 6.00 21.02
N GLY A 372 -6.92 5.27 20.59
CA GLY A 372 -6.03 4.51 21.45
C GLY A 372 -5.51 3.25 20.78
N SER A 373 -4.66 2.52 21.48
CA SER A 373 -4.13 1.24 21.00
C SER A 373 -3.89 0.27 22.15
N TYR A 374 -3.78 -1.00 21.79
CA TYR A 374 -3.43 -2.11 22.68
C TYR A 374 -2.37 -2.98 22.01
N LEU A 375 -1.26 -3.21 22.68
CA LEU A 375 -0.17 -4.07 22.25
C LEU A 375 -0.14 -5.34 23.10
N GLU A 376 -0.35 -6.50 22.47
CA GLU A 376 -0.01 -7.80 23.04
C GLU A 376 1.46 -8.11 22.71
N ASP A 377 2.35 -7.92 23.69
CA ASP A 377 3.80 -8.06 23.56
C ASP A 377 4.27 -9.44 24.03
N HIS A 378 4.66 -10.28 23.08
CA HIS A 378 5.24 -11.60 23.37
C HIS A 378 6.76 -11.57 23.58
N GLY A 379 7.42 -10.41 23.42
CA GLY A 379 8.86 -10.25 23.45
C GLY A 379 9.46 -10.13 22.05
N PRO A 380 9.65 -11.24 21.30
CA PRO A 380 10.22 -11.18 19.95
C PRO A 380 9.20 -10.78 18.88
N TRP A 381 7.92 -10.68 19.24
CA TRP A 381 6.80 -10.35 18.36
C TRP A 381 5.69 -9.68 19.16
N GLY A 382 4.87 -8.85 18.53
CA GLY A 382 3.65 -8.33 19.13
C GLY A 382 2.57 -8.01 18.12
N TYR A 383 1.33 -7.99 18.60
CA TYR A 383 0.17 -7.53 17.82
C TYR A 383 -0.37 -6.22 18.39
N THR A 384 -0.50 -5.19 17.54
CA THR A 384 -1.10 -3.92 17.93
C THR A 384 -2.52 -3.78 17.38
N THR A 385 -3.51 -3.76 18.27
CA THR A 385 -4.89 -3.40 17.96
C THR A 385 -5.06 -1.88 18.12
N VAL A 386 -5.35 -1.18 17.04
CA VAL A 386 -5.67 0.26 17.04
C VAL A 386 -7.17 0.42 17.16
N PHE A 387 -7.63 1.20 18.14
CA PHE A 387 -9.05 1.50 18.31
C PHE A 387 -9.41 2.77 17.56
N ALA A 388 -10.47 2.72 16.77
CA ALA A 388 -10.94 3.86 16.01
C ALA A 388 -12.48 3.94 15.98
N PHE A 389 -12.99 5.16 15.79
CA PHE A 389 -14.38 5.41 15.43
C PHE A 389 -14.48 6.04 14.04
N GLU A 390 -15.62 5.89 13.37
CA GLU A 390 -15.93 6.74 12.22
C GLU A 390 -15.87 8.21 12.62
N LYS A 391 -15.15 9.00 11.83
CA LYS A 391 -15.03 10.43 12.05
C LYS A 391 -16.38 11.11 11.80
N PRO A 392 -16.76 12.15 12.57
CA PRO A 392 -18.02 12.86 12.34
C PRO A 392 -18.17 13.36 10.91
N GLY A 393 -19.29 13.03 10.26
CA GLY A 393 -19.56 13.38 8.86
C GLY A 393 -18.96 12.44 7.81
N HIS A 394 -18.21 11.42 8.23
CA HIS A 394 -17.68 10.38 7.36
C HIS A 394 -18.46 9.08 7.53
N THR A 395 -18.45 8.25 6.48
CA THR A 395 -19.01 6.89 6.53
C THR A 395 -18.04 5.95 5.85
N VAL A 396 -17.58 4.96 6.59
CA VAL A 396 -16.72 3.90 6.09
C VAL A 396 -17.58 2.85 5.40
N ASN A 397 -17.30 2.65 4.12
CA ASN A 397 -17.95 1.65 3.27
C ASN A 397 -16.95 0.51 3.01
N PRO A 398 -16.94 -0.53 3.87
CA PRO A 398 -15.96 -1.59 3.80
C PRO A 398 -16.13 -2.43 2.54
N ARG A 399 -15.01 -2.89 1.99
CA ARG A 399 -14.97 -3.82 0.85
C ARG A 399 -13.77 -4.74 1.02
N ALA A 400 -13.97 -6.04 0.77
CA ALA A 400 -12.86 -6.97 0.59
C ALA A 400 -12.13 -6.57 -0.70
N ASN A 401 -10.95 -5.97 -0.54
CA ASN A 401 -10.18 -5.40 -1.65
C ASN A 401 -9.04 -6.32 -2.12
N ASP A 402 -8.81 -7.42 -1.41
CA ASP A 402 -7.77 -8.40 -1.67
C ASP A 402 -8.27 -9.84 -1.59
N ASP A 403 -7.38 -10.78 -1.91
CA ASP A 403 -7.66 -12.22 -1.84
C ASP A 403 -7.55 -12.79 -0.41
N GLU A 404 -7.12 -11.97 0.56
CA GLU A 404 -6.95 -12.37 1.97
C GLU A 404 -8.27 -12.31 2.75
N SER A 405 -9.25 -11.59 2.21
CA SER A 405 -10.56 -11.34 2.81
C SER A 405 -11.67 -12.01 2.03
N THR A 406 -12.45 -12.89 2.68
CA THR A 406 -13.65 -13.47 2.04
C THR A 406 -14.90 -12.61 2.22
N GLU A 407 -14.96 -11.86 3.31
CA GLU A 407 -16.04 -10.92 3.63
C GLU A 407 -15.51 -9.85 4.59
N VAL A 408 -15.95 -8.60 4.42
CA VAL A 408 -15.74 -7.53 5.41
C VAL A 408 -17.09 -6.87 5.67
N LYS A 409 -17.52 -6.79 6.93
CA LYS A 409 -18.83 -6.22 7.27
C LYS A 409 -18.90 -5.60 8.66
N TRP A 410 -19.89 -4.73 8.81
CA TRP A 410 -20.34 -4.24 10.09
C TRP A 410 -21.13 -5.32 10.82
N VAL A 411 -20.74 -5.58 12.08
CA VAL A 411 -21.37 -6.56 12.94
C VAL A 411 -21.91 -5.85 14.19
N PRO A 412 -23.22 -5.98 14.48
CA PRO A 412 -23.80 -5.45 15.71
C PRO A 412 -23.07 -6.00 16.94
N LEU A 413 -22.77 -5.12 17.90
CA LEU A 413 -21.98 -5.48 19.07
C LEU A 413 -22.58 -6.64 19.88
N ASN A 414 -23.91 -6.72 19.93
CA ASN A 414 -24.66 -7.79 20.60
C ASN A 414 -24.69 -9.13 19.83
N ALA A 415 -24.30 -9.13 18.56
CA ALA A 415 -24.28 -10.31 17.70
C ALA A 415 -22.88 -10.96 17.61
N ILE A 416 -21.85 -10.34 18.19
CA ILE A 416 -20.46 -10.79 18.07
C ILE A 416 -20.26 -12.22 18.61
N GLY A 417 -20.99 -12.63 19.63
CA GLY A 417 -20.94 -14.00 20.16
C GLY A 417 -21.39 -15.09 19.18
N ASN A 418 -21.96 -14.71 18.03
CA ASN A 418 -22.33 -15.64 16.94
C ASN A 418 -21.19 -15.88 15.95
N TYR A 419 -20.06 -15.19 16.08
CA TYR A 419 -18.92 -15.26 15.17
C TYR A 419 -17.74 -15.95 15.84
N THR A 420 -17.06 -16.83 15.11
CA THR A 420 -15.80 -17.44 15.58
C THR A 420 -14.68 -16.42 15.42
N LEU A 421 -14.34 -15.71 16.49
CA LEU A 421 -13.25 -14.74 16.48
C LEU A 421 -11.88 -15.44 16.48
N ILE A 422 -10.86 -14.78 15.94
CA ILE A 422 -9.47 -15.21 16.09
C ILE A 422 -9.10 -15.32 17.57
N SER A 423 -8.30 -16.32 17.95
CA SER A 423 -8.09 -16.71 19.35
C SER A 423 -7.71 -15.55 20.28
N ALA A 424 -6.81 -14.67 19.83
CA ALA A 424 -6.36 -13.51 20.62
C ALA A 424 -7.50 -12.50 20.84
N MET A 425 -8.23 -12.16 19.77
CA MET A 425 -9.36 -11.24 19.86
C MET A 425 -10.49 -11.83 20.70
N GLN A 426 -10.80 -13.13 20.57
CA GLN A 426 -11.83 -13.81 21.36
C GLN A 426 -11.58 -13.69 22.86
N ARG A 427 -10.32 -13.80 23.27
CA ARG A 427 -9.86 -13.69 24.66
C ARG A 427 -9.99 -12.25 25.17
N ASP A 428 -9.53 -11.28 24.39
CA ASP A 428 -9.46 -9.87 24.81
C ASP A 428 -10.79 -9.11 24.59
N TRP A 429 -11.74 -9.72 23.87
CA TRP A 429 -13.00 -9.10 23.47
C TRP A 429 -13.77 -8.42 24.60
N PRO A 430 -13.97 -9.03 25.80
CA PRO A 430 -14.68 -8.36 26.89
C PRO A 430 -14.04 -7.02 27.29
N GLN A 431 -12.71 -6.97 27.34
CA GLN A 431 -11.95 -5.78 27.69
C GLN A 431 -12.00 -4.74 26.55
N PHE A 432 -11.93 -5.18 25.29
CA PHE A 432 -12.05 -4.28 24.14
C PHE A 432 -13.43 -3.60 24.09
N VAL A 433 -14.50 -4.33 24.39
CA VAL A 433 -15.86 -3.78 24.45
C VAL A 433 -15.99 -2.74 25.57
N GLU A 434 -15.49 -3.06 26.77
CA GLU A 434 -15.52 -2.11 27.89
C GLU A 434 -14.74 -0.83 27.54
N ARG A 435 -13.58 -0.99 26.92
CA ARG A 435 -12.73 0.12 26.48
C ARG A 435 -13.41 0.99 25.44
N LEU A 436 -13.98 0.40 24.38
CA LEU A 436 -14.71 1.14 23.35
C LEU A 436 -15.88 1.94 23.95
N LYS A 437 -16.66 1.33 24.85
CA LYS A 437 -17.78 2.01 25.54
C LYS A 437 -17.29 3.18 26.39
N LYS A 438 -16.22 2.98 27.15
CA LYS A 438 -15.63 4.04 27.99
C LYS A 438 -15.16 5.22 27.14
N ILE A 439 -14.37 4.96 26.09
CA ILE A 439 -13.86 6.00 25.19
C ILE A 439 -15.03 6.73 24.50
N SER A 440 -16.03 5.98 24.01
CA SER A 440 -17.19 6.59 23.35
C SER A 440 -17.98 7.52 24.27
N ALA A 441 -18.14 7.15 25.55
CA ALA A 441 -18.78 8.00 26.55
C ALA A 441 -18.00 9.29 26.83
N GLU A 442 -16.67 9.19 26.96
CA GLU A 442 -15.77 10.35 27.12
C GLU A 442 -15.82 11.28 25.90
N MET A 443 -15.84 10.72 24.69
CA MET A 443 -15.99 11.49 23.46
C MET A 443 -17.36 12.17 23.39
N ALA A 444 -18.45 11.48 23.75
CA ALA A 444 -19.80 12.06 23.74
C ALA A 444 -19.92 13.24 24.72
N GLU A 445 -19.22 13.19 25.86
CA GLU A 445 -19.13 14.31 26.79
C GLU A 445 -18.35 15.50 26.18
N ARG A 446 -17.21 15.23 25.55
CA ARG A 446 -16.42 16.23 24.81
C ARG A 446 -17.25 16.90 23.72
N ASP A 447 -17.99 16.13 22.94
CA ASP A 447 -18.78 16.63 21.81
C ASP A 447 -19.95 17.51 22.31
N ARG A 448 -20.64 17.10 23.38
CA ARG A 448 -21.69 17.92 24.02
C ARG A 448 -21.14 19.24 24.55
N LYS A 449 -19.96 19.22 25.17
CA LYS A 449 -19.30 20.43 25.66
C LYS A 449 -18.95 21.38 24.50
N ALA A 450 -18.33 20.86 23.43
CA ALA A 450 -18.00 21.65 22.25
C ALA A 450 -19.25 22.27 21.59
N ALA A 451 -20.35 21.53 21.50
CA ALA A 451 -21.62 22.05 20.98
C ALA A 451 -22.21 23.17 21.86
N ALA A 452 -22.12 23.04 23.19
CA ALA A 452 -22.57 24.07 24.12
C ALA A 452 -21.74 25.36 24.01
N ASP A 453 -20.41 25.22 23.92
CA ASP A 453 -19.48 26.36 23.76
C ASP A 453 -19.75 27.09 22.43
N ALA A 454 -19.90 26.35 21.32
CA ALA A 454 -20.23 26.94 20.01
C ALA A 454 -21.58 27.67 19.99
N ALA A 455 -22.60 27.13 20.67
CA ALA A 455 -23.90 27.78 20.80
C ALA A 455 -23.82 29.08 21.63
N ALA A 456 -22.99 29.11 22.68
CA ALA A 456 -22.75 30.30 23.48
C ALA A 456 -22.02 31.39 22.67
N ASP A 457 -21.01 31.01 21.88
CA ASP A 457 -20.28 31.94 21.01
C ASP A 457 -21.18 32.52 19.91
N ALA A 458 -22.04 31.71 19.29
CA ALA A 458 -23.00 32.17 18.29
C ALA A 458 -24.03 33.15 18.89
N ALA A 459 -24.51 32.88 20.10
CA ALA A 459 -25.43 33.78 20.81
C ALA A 459 -24.76 35.12 21.15
N ASN A 460 -23.49 35.09 21.57
CA ASN A 460 -22.71 36.29 21.86
C ASN A 460 -22.42 37.13 20.59
N ALA A 461 -22.10 36.49 19.46
CA ALA A 461 -21.89 37.15 18.18
C ALA A 461 -23.17 37.84 17.67
N SER A 462 -24.31 37.15 17.77
CA SER A 462 -25.61 37.72 17.39
C SER A 462 -26.03 38.90 18.28
N ALA A 463 -25.74 38.84 19.59
CA ALA A 463 -25.98 39.95 20.50
C ALA A 463 -25.09 41.17 20.21
N ALA A 464 -23.87 40.97 19.71
CA ALA A 464 -22.95 42.04 19.33
C ALA A 464 -23.33 42.71 17.99
N GLU A 465 -23.91 41.98 17.04
CA GLU A 465 -24.43 42.54 15.78
C GLU A 465 -25.76 43.30 15.98
N GLY A 466 -26.61 42.87 16.91
CA GLY A 466 -27.85 43.59 17.25
C GLY A 466 -27.66 44.88 18.05
N ALA A 467 -26.44 45.15 18.54
CA ALA A 467 -26.09 46.34 19.32
C ALA A 467 -25.36 47.42 18.49
N ARG A 468 -25.14 47.19 17.19
CA ARG A 468 -24.65 48.16 16.20
C ARG A 468 -25.81 48.64 15.33
#